data_AF-A0A1I8A6P1-F1
#
_entry.id   AF-A0A1I8A6P1-F1
#
_cell.length_a   1.000
_cell.length_b   1.000
_cell.length_c   1.000
_cell.angle_alpha   90.00
_cell.angle_beta   90.00
_cell.angle_gamma   90.00
#
_symmetry.space_group_name_H-M   'P 1'
#
loop_
_entity.id
_entity.type
_entity.pdbx_description
1 polymer ?
#
loop_
_entity_poly.entity_id
_entity_poly.type
_entity_poly.pdbx_seq_one_letter_code
_entity_poly.pdbx_strand_id
1 'polypeptide(L)'
;MSRKELLFWPEIAECVEKSRCEIVLQAEHIPDLLQRDPPVPDEEIQRILFHKDSPLNFVKWKGLPLRGLSADIANLSHLTQLVLEDNGLKSIPAEIGKCTNLKLVDLTRNQLTELPATMKELVHLESLILSNNQLTDSGLFDMSALIDLHVLDISNNKLDSIPESLYRLESSQLLTLLLNDNDIRTIPEGIEGFAAHLRVLNLSKNHLIPTPYVLKELHKLKTLNLTDNKFEDRRFQKLVNDKRTALPSVSIEYLAKRAPKPKAGGAQKKGKKASESEAAPPVVNGRELVVKIGVSPSVKRIDTVADVRPHIVCCILRNLNLSGDNLKKFLAVQNKIHDTLCANRTLSSIGTHDMEKFKFPLNYIAIEPADLKIHPLGRKSRVSAKELIDRLTTEAENIRKQQKRNTYSSVHKYLNLVKNYALYPCVIDAEGLVMSLAPVTNSETTKLSPNEDCNVFVEVTSGESAQHCRQVMDRLIFDTIESIGGTISVEQVKVTFEDGQLFTAYPDKNDLQGQPEVVVRREVSNP
;
A
#
# COMPACT_ATOMS: atom_id res chain seq x y z
N MET A 1 -38.04 -5.46 27.25
CA MET A 1 -39.32 -5.85 26.64
C MET A 1 -40.02 -6.78 27.62
N SER A 2 -41.25 -6.47 28.05
CA SER A 2 -42.03 -7.43 28.84
C SER A 2 -42.39 -8.65 27.98
N ARG A 3 -42.64 -9.82 28.59
CA ARG A 3 -43.08 -11.02 27.84
C ARG A 3 -44.34 -10.78 26.98
N LYS A 4 -45.10 -9.71 27.29
CA LYS A 4 -46.25 -9.26 26.50
C LYS A 4 -45.88 -8.47 25.24
N GLU A 5 -44.76 -7.76 25.24
CA GLU A 5 -44.32 -6.95 24.09
C GLU A 5 -43.66 -7.82 23.00
N LEU A 6 -43.07 -8.97 23.37
CA LEU A 6 -42.60 -9.99 22.43
C LEU A 6 -43.75 -10.67 21.64
N LEU A 7 -45.00 -10.60 22.11
CA LEU A 7 -46.17 -11.11 21.38
C LEU A 7 -46.39 -10.35 20.06
N PHE A 8 -45.96 -9.09 19.97
CA PHE A 8 -46.07 -8.28 18.75
C PHE A 8 -44.94 -8.58 17.74
N TRP A 9 -43.96 -9.39 18.14
CA TRP A 9 -42.81 -9.79 17.32
C TRP A 9 -42.61 -11.31 17.36
N PRO A 10 -43.54 -12.09 16.79
CA PRO A 10 -43.53 -13.55 16.87
C PRO A 10 -42.24 -14.17 16.33
N GLU A 11 -41.61 -13.55 15.33
CA GLU A 11 -40.34 -14.01 14.74
C GLU A 11 -39.18 -13.90 15.75
N ILE A 12 -39.18 -12.83 16.55
CA ILE A 12 -38.18 -12.60 17.61
C ILE A 12 -38.46 -13.51 18.79
N ALA A 13 -39.73 -13.62 19.20
CA ALA A 13 -40.15 -14.53 20.26
C ALA A 13 -39.75 -15.98 19.93
N GLU A 14 -40.04 -16.44 18.72
CA GLU A 14 -39.67 -17.78 18.26
C GLU A 14 -38.14 -17.97 18.23
N CYS A 15 -37.39 -16.97 17.75
CA CYS A 15 -35.93 -17.02 17.73
C CYS A 15 -35.35 -17.21 19.14
N VAL A 16 -35.87 -16.48 20.13
CA VAL A 16 -35.42 -16.55 21.52
C VAL A 16 -35.87 -17.86 22.18
N GLU A 17 -37.15 -18.21 22.07
CA GLU A 17 -37.73 -19.39 22.72
C GLU A 17 -37.14 -20.70 22.20
N LYS A 18 -36.84 -20.77 20.89
CA LYS A 18 -36.24 -21.95 20.26
C LYS A 18 -34.71 -21.87 20.15
N SER A 19 -34.10 -20.81 20.68
CA SER A 19 -32.65 -20.56 20.61
C SER A 19 -32.09 -20.74 19.18
N ARG A 20 -32.77 -20.14 18.20
CA ARG A 20 -32.38 -20.26 16.77
C ARG A 20 -31.04 -19.57 16.52
N CYS A 21 -30.25 -20.14 15.62
CA CYS A 21 -29.00 -19.53 15.16
C CYS A 21 -29.20 -18.48 14.05
N GLU A 22 -30.42 -18.31 13.55
CA GLU A 22 -30.69 -17.47 12.39
C GLU A 22 -31.93 -16.62 12.64
N ILE A 23 -31.85 -15.34 12.27
CA ILE A 23 -32.97 -14.42 12.30
C ILE A 23 -33.07 -13.64 10.98
N VAL A 24 -34.26 -13.67 10.37
CA VAL A 24 -34.56 -12.98 9.13
C VAL A 24 -35.79 -12.12 9.33
N LEU A 25 -35.64 -10.80 9.19
CA LEU A 25 -36.73 -9.82 9.24
C LEU A 25 -36.71 -9.02 7.94
N GLN A 26 -37.75 -9.13 7.13
CA GLN A 26 -37.83 -8.41 5.86
C GLN A 26 -39.20 -7.75 5.75
N ALA A 27 -39.23 -6.43 5.65
CA ALA A 27 -40.48 -5.67 5.58
C ALA A 27 -41.35 -6.05 4.37
N GLU A 28 -40.73 -6.48 3.26
CA GLU A 28 -41.44 -6.95 2.06
C GLU A 28 -42.11 -8.33 2.22
N HIS A 29 -41.66 -9.15 3.17
CA HIS A 29 -42.13 -10.54 3.34
C HIS A 29 -42.99 -10.76 4.58
N ILE A 30 -42.90 -9.88 5.58
CA ILE A 30 -43.69 -9.97 6.81
C ILE A 30 -44.79 -8.90 6.74
N PRO A 31 -46.06 -9.29 6.52
CA PRO A 31 -47.18 -8.35 6.49
C PRO A 31 -47.25 -7.52 7.77
N ASP A 32 -47.58 -6.25 7.61
CA ASP A 32 -47.79 -5.29 8.70
C ASP A 32 -46.57 -5.09 9.63
N LEU A 33 -45.37 -5.58 9.28
CA LEU A 33 -44.16 -5.48 10.12
C LEU A 33 -43.86 -4.04 10.54
N LEU A 34 -44.03 -3.10 9.60
CA LEU A 34 -43.83 -1.67 9.81
C LEU A 34 -45.02 -0.98 10.49
N GLN A 35 -46.18 -1.64 10.56
CA GLN A 35 -47.42 -1.12 11.13
C GLN A 35 -47.68 -1.64 12.57
N ARG A 36 -46.85 -2.56 13.08
CA ARG A 36 -46.93 -3.08 14.45
C ARG A 36 -46.75 -1.95 15.47
N ASP A 37 -47.45 -2.04 16.60
CA ASP A 37 -47.38 -1.09 17.72
C ASP A 37 -46.73 -1.77 18.95
N PRO A 38 -45.57 -1.29 19.44
CA PRO A 38 -44.80 -0.14 18.94
C PRO A 38 -44.13 -0.43 17.57
N PRO A 39 -43.90 0.61 16.73
CA PRO A 39 -43.12 0.48 15.50
C PRO A 39 -41.70 0.00 15.83
N VAL A 40 -41.04 -0.68 14.87
CA VAL A 40 -39.75 -1.40 15.03
C VAL A 40 -38.89 -0.85 16.20
N PRO A 41 -38.98 -1.45 17.40
CA PRO A 41 -38.22 -1.01 18.56
C PRO A 41 -36.79 -1.55 18.46
N ASP A 42 -36.02 -0.99 17.54
CA ASP A 42 -34.73 -1.50 17.09
C ASP A 42 -33.71 -1.68 18.22
N GLU A 43 -33.58 -0.73 19.15
CA GLU A 43 -32.68 -0.87 20.32
C GLU A 43 -33.02 -2.09 21.18
N GLU A 44 -34.31 -2.31 21.44
CA GLU A 44 -34.78 -3.40 22.29
C GLU A 44 -34.67 -4.75 21.59
N ILE A 45 -35.02 -4.80 20.30
CA ILE A 45 -34.84 -5.98 19.44
C ILE A 45 -33.37 -6.39 19.42
N GLN A 46 -32.49 -5.42 19.21
CA GLN A 46 -31.05 -5.64 19.19
C GLN A 46 -30.54 -6.11 20.54
N ARG A 47 -30.98 -5.53 21.66
CA ARG A 47 -30.58 -5.99 23.00
C ARG A 47 -30.99 -7.43 23.28
N ILE A 48 -32.19 -7.83 22.82
CA ILE A 48 -32.71 -9.20 23.01
C ILE A 48 -31.96 -10.19 22.14
N LEU A 49 -31.75 -9.88 20.86
CA LEU A 49 -31.11 -10.79 19.91
C LEU A 49 -29.59 -10.83 20.09
N PHE A 50 -28.97 -9.69 20.44
CA PHE A 50 -27.52 -9.52 20.60
C PHE A 50 -27.10 -9.60 22.07
N HIS A 51 -27.82 -10.36 22.88
CA HIS A 51 -27.41 -10.67 24.24
C HIS A 51 -26.12 -11.50 24.24
N LYS A 52 -25.43 -11.48 25.38
CA LYS A 52 -24.22 -12.29 25.59
C LYS A 52 -24.52 -13.78 25.35
N ASP A 53 -23.61 -14.46 24.66
CA ASP A 53 -23.70 -15.89 24.32
C ASP A 53 -24.85 -16.24 23.37
N SER A 54 -25.36 -15.25 22.61
CA SER A 54 -26.36 -15.47 21.57
C SER A 54 -25.86 -16.48 20.52
N PRO A 55 -26.68 -17.48 20.14
CA PRO A 55 -26.29 -18.51 19.18
C PRO A 55 -26.34 -18.04 17.72
N LEU A 56 -26.66 -16.75 17.48
CA LEU A 56 -26.87 -16.23 16.14
C LEU A 56 -25.59 -16.30 15.29
N ASN A 57 -25.68 -17.03 14.18
CA ASN A 57 -24.67 -17.10 13.13
C ASN A 57 -25.09 -16.36 11.85
N PHE A 58 -26.38 -16.02 11.70
CA PHE A 58 -26.94 -15.29 10.57
C PHE A 58 -28.00 -14.28 11.02
N VAL A 59 -27.80 -13.03 10.62
CA VAL A 59 -28.75 -11.94 10.82
C VAL A 59 -29.04 -11.29 9.47
N LYS A 60 -30.30 -11.31 9.05
CA LYS A 60 -30.76 -10.61 7.84
C LYS A 60 -31.93 -9.68 8.14
N TRP A 61 -31.68 -8.38 8.09
CA TRP A 61 -32.69 -7.34 8.23
C TRP A 61 -32.79 -6.50 6.96
N LYS A 62 -33.99 -6.41 6.41
CA LYS A 62 -34.24 -5.65 5.18
C LYS A 62 -35.46 -4.74 5.28
N GLY A 63 -35.32 -3.49 4.88
CA GLY A 63 -36.43 -2.55 4.80
C GLY A 63 -36.95 -2.11 6.18
N LEU A 64 -36.13 -2.25 7.23
CA LEU A 64 -36.49 -1.83 8.58
C LEU A 64 -35.98 -0.40 8.81
N PRO A 65 -36.79 0.53 9.34
CA PRO A 65 -36.34 1.88 9.65
C PRO A 65 -35.47 1.91 10.92
N LEU A 66 -34.30 1.27 10.87
CA LEU A 66 -33.36 1.18 11.99
C LEU A 66 -32.74 2.56 12.24
N ARG A 67 -32.67 2.97 13.51
CA ARG A 67 -31.95 4.17 13.94
C ARG A 67 -30.43 3.95 13.87
N GLY A 68 -30.00 2.71 14.11
CA GLY A 68 -28.59 2.32 14.04
C GLY A 68 -28.39 0.84 14.40
N LEU A 69 -27.18 0.36 14.15
CA LEU A 69 -26.73 -0.93 14.65
C LEU A 69 -26.11 -0.74 16.05
N SER A 70 -26.58 -1.52 17.03
CA SER A 70 -26.13 -1.50 18.42
C SER A 70 -24.72 -2.05 18.55
N ALA A 71 -23.95 -1.47 19.46
CA ALA A 71 -22.64 -1.97 19.88
C ALA A 71 -22.70 -3.41 20.45
N ASP A 72 -23.88 -3.84 20.91
CA ASP A 72 -24.11 -5.21 21.39
C ASP A 72 -23.90 -6.27 20.30
N ILE A 73 -23.81 -5.90 19.02
CA ILE A 73 -23.41 -6.81 17.93
C ILE A 73 -22.12 -7.57 18.26
N ALA A 74 -21.21 -6.98 19.05
CA ALA A 74 -20.00 -7.62 19.55
C ALA A 74 -20.23 -8.90 20.38
N ASN A 75 -21.43 -9.10 20.91
CA ASN A 75 -21.78 -10.31 21.65
C ASN A 75 -22.07 -11.50 20.75
N LEU A 76 -22.30 -11.28 19.44
CA LEU A 76 -22.56 -12.33 18.47
C LEU A 76 -21.27 -13.02 18.02
N SER A 77 -20.61 -13.73 18.93
CA SER A 77 -19.33 -14.41 18.69
C SER A 77 -19.41 -15.49 17.60
N HIS A 78 -20.60 -16.01 17.31
CA HIS A 78 -20.86 -17.01 16.27
C HIS A 78 -21.28 -16.42 14.91
N LEU A 79 -21.39 -15.09 14.81
CA LEU A 79 -21.89 -14.44 13.59
C LEU A 79 -20.96 -14.69 12.41
N THR A 80 -21.52 -15.29 11.36
CA THR A 80 -20.82 -15.55 10.09
C THR A 80 -21.36 -14.71 8.94
N GLN A 81 -22.63 -14.32 9.00
CA GLN A 81 -23.28 -13.55 7.95
C GLN A 81 -24.16 -12.45 8.55
N LEU A 82 -23.90 -11.21 8.13
CA LEU A 82 -24.66 -10.02 8.51
C LEU A 82 -25.18 -9.33 7.24
N VAL A 83 -26.49 -9.28 7.07
CA VAL A 83 -27.16 -8.66 5.92
C VAL A 83 -28.11 -7.58 6.43
N LEU A 84 -27.76 -6.32 6.25
CA LEU A 84 -28.53 -5.15 6.67
C LEU A 84 -28.83 -4.30 5.43
N GLU A 85 -29.81 -4.72 4.63
CA GLU A 85 -30.15 -4.07 3.37
C GLU A 85 -31.27 -3.04 3.55
N ASP A 86 -31.18 -1.87 2.95
CA ASP A 86 -32.31 -0.92 2.89
C ASP A 86 -32.86 -0.51 4.27
N ASN A 87 -31.96 -0.24 5.22
CA ASN A 87 -32.34 0.08 6.60
C ASN A 87 -32.10 1.56 6.98
N GLY A 88 -31.56 2.37 6.07
CA GLY A 88 -31.27 3.78 6.32
C GLY A 88 -30.12 4.03 7.32
N LEU A 89 -29.25 3.05 7.56
CA LEU A 89 -28.15 3.16 8.51
C LEU A 89 -27.16 4.26 8.10
N LYS A 90 -26.76 5.10 9.05
CA LYS A 90 -25.78 6.18 8.82
C LYS A 90 -24.36 5.82 9.22
N SER A 91 -24.21 4.88 10.15
CA SER A 91 -22.92 4.39 10.63
C SER A 91 -23.03 2.94 11.09
N ILE A 92 -21.87 2.30 11.22
CA ILE A 92 -21.69 0.98 11.83
C ILE A 92 -20.84 1.15 13.08
N PRO A 93 -21.21 0.55 14.23
CA PRO A 93 -20.44 0.63 15.46
C PRO A 93 -19.06 -0.03 15.32
N ALA A 94 -18.04 0.52 15.97
CA ALA A 94 -16.68 -0.03 15.94
C ALA A 94 -16.62 -1.47 16.51
N GLU A 95 -17.56 -1.81 17.36
CA GLU A 95 -17.75 -3.13 17.95
C GLU A 95 -17.96 -4.25 16.94
N ILE A 96 -18.34 -3.96 15.69
CA ILE A 96 -18.42 -4.95 14.62
C ILE A 96 -17.10 -5.72 14.43
N GLY A 97 -15.95 -5.10 14.68
CA GLY A 97 -14.63 -5.74 14.58
C GLY A 97 -14.45 -6.96 15.49
N LYS A 98 -15.23 -7.06 16.58
CA LYS A 98 -15.20 -8.22 17.49
C LYS A 98 -15.89 -9.46 16.93
N CYS A 99 -16.67 -9.33 15.86
CA CYS A 99 -17.34 -10.45 15.19
C CYS A 99 -16.37 -11.14 14.21
N THR A 100 -15.24 -11.64 14.70
CA THR A 100 -14.12 -12.12 13.87
C THR A 100 -14.45 -13.33 12.99
N ASN A 101 -15.56 -14.02 13.25
CA ASN A 101 -16.06 -15.14 12.44
C ASN A 101 -16.89 -14.69 11.21
N LEU A 102 -17.08 -13.37 11.02
CA LEU A 102 -17.82 -12.84 9.87
C LEU A 102 -17.13 -13.21 8.55
N LYS A 103 -17.91 -13.80 7.66
CA LYS A 103 -17.56 -14.16 6.28
C LYS A 103 -18.29 -13.31 5.26
N LEU A 104 -19.50 -12.84 5.58
CA LEU A 104 -20.29 -11.99 4.69
C LEU A 104 -20.84 -10.80 5.48
N VAL A 105 -20.59 -9.60 4.95
CA VAL A 105 -21.21 -8.35 5.40
C VAL A 105 -21.85 -7.68 4.18
N ASP A 106 -23.17 -7.52 4.22
CA ASP A 106 -23.94 -6.79 3.22
C ASP A 106 -24.66 -5.61 3.87
N LEU A 107 -24.29 -4.41 3.47
CA LEU A 107 -24.81 -3.13 3.94
C LEU A 107 -25.43 -2.33 2.78
N THR A 108 -25.93 -3.03 1.76
CA THR A 108 -26.51 -2.43 0.56
C THR A 108 -27.65 -1.46 0.88
N ARG A 109 -27.75 -0.36 0.14
CA ARG A 109 -28.86 0.62 0.25
C ARG A 109 -28.98 1.22 1.65
N ASN A 110 -27.87 1.72 2.20
CA ASN A 110 -27.89 2.50 3.43
C ASN A 110 -27.42 3.94 3.15
N GLN A 111 -27.17 4.71 4.21
CA GLN A 111 -26.73 6.10 4.14
C GLN A 111 -25.32 6.24 4.73
N LEU A 112 -24.49 5.21 4.61
CA LEU A 112 -23.15 5.17 5.21
C LEU A 112 -22.23 6.18 4.54
N THR A 113 -21.58 7.02 5.34
CA THR A 113 -20.51 7.93 4.88
C THR A 113 -19.12 7.45 5.28
N GLU A 114 -19.03 6.60 6.30
CA GLU A 114 -17.78 6.01 6.79
C GLU A 114 -18.01 4.59 7.33
N LEU A 115 -16.94 3.81 7.35
CA LEU A 115 -16.86 2.49 7.96
C LEU A 115 -15.83 2.52 9.10
N PRO A 116 -16.09 1.84 10.23
CA PRO A 116 -15.17 1.87 11.35
C PRO A 116 -13.86 1.15 11.02
N ALA A 117 -12.73 1.74 11.45
CA ALA A 117 -11.40 1.20 11.21
C ALA A 117 -11.17 -0.22 11.80
N THR A 118 -11.99 -0.63 12.76
CA THR A 118 -11.98 -1.97 13.36
C THR A 118 -12.48 -3.06 12.42
N MET A 119 -13.14 -2.73 11.30
CA MET A 119 -13.50 -3.74 10.28
C MET A 119 -12.29 -4.45 9.67
N LYS A 120 -11.07 -3.89 9.81
CA LYS A 120 -9.82 -4.58 9.47
C LYS A 120 -9.58 -5.85 10.30
N GLU A 121 -10.25 -6.01 11.44
CA GLU A 121 -10.13 -7.18 12.32
C GLU A 121 -10.92 -8.39 11.79
N LEU A 122 -11.78 -8.19 10.79
CA LEU A 122 -12.59 -9.22 10.14
C LEU A 122 -11.76 -10.03 9.12
N VAL A 123 -10.66 -10.63 9.58
CA VAL A 123 -9.66 -11.31 8.73
C VAL A 123 -10.21 -12.48 7.91
N HIS A 124 -11.35 -13.04 8.31
CA HIS A 124 -12.07 -14.13 7.62
C HIS A 124 -13.18 -13.66 6.68
N LEU A 125 -13.27 -12.35 6.43
CA LEU A 125 -14.32 -11.78 5.59
C LEU A 125 -14.10 -12.17 4.13
N GLU A 126 -15.04 -12.94 3.57
CA GLU A 126 -15.01 -13.44 2.19
C GLU A 126 -15.75 -12.51 1.23
N SER A 127 -16.80 -11.82 1.70
CA SER A 127 -17.64 -10.93 0.89
C SER A 127 -18.03 -9.66 1.66
N LEU A 128 -17.74 -8.50 1.06
CA LEU A 128 -18.11 -7.19 1.57
C LEU A 128 -18.92 -6.43 0.52
N ILE A 129 -20.20 -6.22 0.80
CA ILE A 129 -21.14 -5.54 -0.10
C ILE A 129 -21.57 -4.23 0.55
N LEU A 130 -21.22 -3.12 -0.10
CA LEU A 130 -21.38 -1.74 0.36
C LEU A 130 -22.15 -0.91 -0.68
N SER A 131 -22.82 -1.57 -1.62
CA SER A 131 -23.43 -0.90 -2.76
C SER A 131 -24.52 0.09 -2.34
N ASN A 132 -24.68 1.18 -3.09
CA ASN A 132 -25.73 2.19 -2.85
C ASN A 132 -25.62 2.83 -1.45
N ASN A 133 -24.47 3.43 -1.18
CA ASN A 133 -24.18 4.21 0.03
C ASN A 133 -23.64 5.60 -0.36
N GLN A 134 -23.02 6.31 0.60
CA GLN A 134 -22.44 7.64 0.39
C GLN A 134 -20.95 7.66 0.74
N LEU A 135 -20.27 6.53 0.60
CA LEU A 135 -18.86 6.37 0.97
C LEU A 135 -17.95 7.17 0.03
N THR A 136 -16.96 7.83 0.61
CA THR A 136 -15.83 8.48 -0.08
C THR A 136 -14.53 7.74 0.26
N ASP A 137 -13.42 8.10 -0.39
CA ASP A 137 -12.10 7.50 -0.13
C ASP A 137 -11.71 7.58 1.35
N SER A 138 -12.02 8.69 2.04
CA SER A 138 -11.77 8.88 3.48
C SER A 138 -12.71 8.09 4.39
N GLY A 139 -13.87 7.66 3.88
CA GLY A 139 -14.86 6.87 4.59
C GLY A 139 -14.53 5.37 4.60
N LEU A 140 -13.51 4.94 3.86
CA LEU A 140 -13.05 3.56 3.85
C LEU A 140 -11.96 3.32 4.90
N PHE A 141 -11.86 2.08 5.36
CA PHE A 141 -10.80 1.64 6.24
C PHE A 141 -9.68 0.94 5.45
N ASP A 142 -8.57 0.66 6.13
CA ASP A 142 -7.48 -0.13 5.55
C ASP A 142 -7.91 -1.61 5.43
N MET A 143 -8.22 -2.02 4.20
CA MET A 143 -8.63 -3.38 3.84
C MET A 143 -7.45 -4.36 3.67
N SER A 144 -6.21 -3.92 3.96
CA SER A 144 -5.02 -4.75 3.74
C SER A 144 -4.95 -6.02 4.61
N ALA A 145 -5.75 -6.10 5.67
CA ALA A 145 -5.83 -7.27 6.54
C ALA A 145 -6.86 -8.32 6.06
N LEU A 146 -7.71 -7.99 5.07
CA LEU A 146 -8.80 -8.85 4.60
C LEU A 146 -8.29 -9.86 3.56
N ILE A 147 -7.40 -10.74 3.98
CA ILE A 147 -6.71 -11.70 3.10
C ILE A 147 -7.64 -12.72 2.45
N ASP A 148 -8.77 -13.03 3.10
CA ASP A 148 -9.77 -13.99 2.61
C ASP A 148 -10.85 -13.32 1.72
N LEU A 149 -10.74 -12.02 1.41
CA LEU A 149 -11.76 -11.29 0.66
C LEU A 149 -11.78 -11.68 -0.82
N HIS A 150 -12.91 -12.25 -1.26
CA HIS A 150 -13.13 -12.70 -2.64
C HIS A 150 -14.05 -11.76 -3.42
N VAL A 151 -15.01 -11.11 -2.75
CA VAL A 151 -16.00 -10.23 -3.38
C VAL A 151 -16.03 -8.90 -2.66
N LEU A 152 -15.81 -7.83 -3.41
CA LEU A 152 -15.98 -6.47 -2.95
C LEU A 152 -16.89 -5.71 -3.91
N ASP A 153 -18.02 -5.23 -3.39
CA ASP A 153 -18.93 -4.36 -4.12
C ASP A 153 -19.05 -3.03 -3.38
N ILE A 154 -18.50 -1.97 -3.97
CA ILE A 154 -18.64 -0.57 -3.49
C ILE A 154 -19.29 0.27 -4.61
N SER A 155 -20.13 -0.33 -5.45
CA SER A 155 -20.82 0.37 -6.52
C SER A 155 -21.83 1.39 -5.98
N ASN A 156 -22.17 2.41 -6.76
CA ASN A 156 -23.14 3.45 -6.37
C ASN A 156 -22.73 4.14 -5.06
N ASN A 157 -21.52 4.71 -5.05
CA ASN A 157 -20.94 5.48 -3.95
C ASN A 157 -20.30 6.77 -4.50
N LYS A 158 -19.41 7.43 -3.73
CA LYS A 158 -18.75 8.70 -4.08
C LYS A 158 -17.22 8.55 -4.04
N LEU A 159 -16.70 7.41 -4.49
CA LEU A 159 -15.25 7.16 -4.52
C LEU A 159 -14.59 7.93 -5.67
N ASP A 160 -13.50 8.63 -5.37
CA ASP A 160 -12.70 9.38 -6.35
C ASP A 160 -11.54 8.52 -6.91
N SER A 161 -11.16 7.46 -6.19
CA SER A 161 -10.09 6.55 -6.57
C SER A 161 -10.37 5.09 -6.19
N ILE A 162 -9.62 4.16 -6.79
CA ILE A 162 -9.60 2.77 -6.34
C ILE A 162 -8.76 2.70 -5.06
N PRO A 163 -9.26 2.16 -3.94
CA PRO A 163 -8.53 2.15 -2.68
C PRO A 163 -7.21 1.37 -2.76
N GLU A 164 -6.12 2.03 -2.37
CA GLU A 164 -4.77 1.46 -2.49
C GLU A 164 -4.55 0.21 -1.64
N SER A 165 -5.23 0.12 -0.49
CA SER A 165 -5.20 -1.05 0.40
C SER A 165 -5.64 -2.35 -0.28
N LEU A 166 -6.39 -2.29 -1.39
CA LEU A 166 -6.88 -3.48 -2.10
C LEU A 166 -5.83 -4.11 -3.02
N TYR A 167 -4.95 -3.30 -3.62
CA TYR A 167 -4.02 -3.75 -4.66
C TYR A 167 -2.54 -3.65 -4.25
N ARG A 168 -2.23 -3.22 -3.02
CA ARG A 168 -0.87 -3.19 -2.47
C ARG A 168 -0.40 -4.53 -1.89
N LEU A 169 -1.26 -5.55 -1.85
CA LEU A 169 -0.92 -6.90 -1.36
C LEU A 169 -0.70 -7.87 -2.51
N GLU A 170 0.42 -8.59 -2.50
CA GLU A 170 0.65 -9.72 -3.43
C GLU A 170 -0.25 -10.95 -3.12
N SER A 171 -0.96 -10.94 -1.98
CA SER A 171 -1.80 -12.04 -1.50
C SER A 171 -3.30 -11.83 -1.68
N SER A 172 -3.75 -10.74 -2.33
CA SER A 172 -5.18 -10.46 -2.54
C SER A 172 -5.86 -11.61 -3.28
N GLN A 173 -6.86 -12.23 -2.64
CA GLN A 173 -7.69 -13.30 -3.21
C GLN A 173 -8.92 -12.75 -3.96
N LEU A 174 -8.96 -11.45 -4.21
CA LEU A 174 -10.13 -10.78 -4.74
C LEU A 174 -10.47 -11.30 -6.15
N LEU A 175 -11.65 -11.90 -6.29
CA LEU A 175 -12.16 -12.46 -7.54
C LEU A 175 -13.09 -11.48 -8.25
N THR A 176 -13.85 -10.69 -7.50
CA THR A 176 -14.87 -9.77 -8.00
C THR A 176 -14.71 -8.40 -7.34
N LEU A 177 -14.53 -7.38 -8.18
CA LEU A 177 -14.47 -5.98 -7.76
C LEU A 177 -15.50 -5.16 -8.56
N LEU A 178 -16.52 -4.67 -7.86
CA LEU A 178 -17.57 -3.82 -8.43
C LEU A 178 -17.43 -2.40 -7.89
N LEU A 179 -17.16 -1.46 -8.80
CA LEU A 179 -16.91 -0.05 -8.54
C LEU A 179 -17.70 0.85 -9.49
N ASN A 180 -18.71 0.31 -10.18
CA ASN A 180 -19.54 1.10 -11.08
C ASN A 180 -20.34 2.18 -10.35
N ASP A 181 -20.72 3.24 -11.07
CA ASP A 181 -21.48 4.36 -10.52
C ASP A 181 -20.75 5.01 -9.31
N ASN A 182 -19.49 5.41 -9.53
CA ASN A 182 -18.67 6.19 -8.59
C ASN A 182 -18.07 7.41 -9.34
N ASP A 183 -17.17 8.14 -8.69
CA ASP A 183 -16.50 9.32 -9.24
C ASP A 183 -15.02 9.06 -9.66
N ILE A 184 -14.66 7.80 -9.93
CA ILE A 184 -13.27 7.38 -10.16
C ILE A 184 -12.72 7.99 -11.46
N ARG A 185 -11.56 8.66 -11.38
CA ARG A 185 -10.96 9.39 -12.52
C ARG A 185 -9.83 8.66 -13.23
N THR A 186 -9.13 7.77 -12.53
CA THR A 186 -7.98 7.04 -13.05
C THR A 186 -7.97 5.61 -12.53
N ILE A 187 -7.34 4.72 -13.30
CA ILE A 187 -6.96 3.39 -12.84
C ILE A 187 -5.49 3.46 -12.42
N PRO A 188 -5.15 3.14 -11.16
CA PRO A 188 -3.77 3.22 -10.67
C PRO A 188 -2.90 2.13 -11.30
N GLU A 189 -1.59 2.39 -11.45
CA GLU A 189 -0.65 1.40 -11.99
C GLU A 189 -0.58 0.14 -11.11
N GLY A 190 -0.76 0.28 -9.79
CA GLY A 190 -0.79 -0.83 -8.85
C GLY A 190 -1.95 -1.81 -9.03
N ILE A 191 -2.92 -1.55 -9.92
CA ILE A 191 -4.06 -2.46 -10.15
C ILE A 191 -3.60 -3.87 -10.60
N GLU A 192 -2.38 -4.00 -11.13
CA GLU A 192 -1.74 -5.28 -11.46
C GLU A 192 -1.60 -6.23 -10.25
N GLY A 193 -1.65 -5.73 -9.02
CA GLY A 193 -1.73 -6.57 -7.81
C GLY A 193 -2.91 -7.56 -7.83
N PHE A 194 -3.94 -7.29 -8.64
CA PHE A 194 -5.07 -8.18 -8.85
C PHE A 194 -4.86 -9.26 -9.93
N ALA A 195 -3.75 -9.21 -10.68
CA ALA A 195 -3.51 -10.07 -11.85
C ALA A 195 -3.59 -11.57 -11.54
N ALA A 196 -3.24 -11.96 -10.31
CA ALA A 196 -3.22 -13.35 -9.87
C ALA A 196 -4.61 -13.97 -9.71
N HIS A 197 -5.68 -13.21 -9.43
CA HIS A 197 -6.98 -13.79 -9.04
C HIS A 197 -8.20 -13.14 -9.70
N LEU A 198 -8.16 -11.84 -10.01
CA LEU A 198 -9.35 -11.08 -10.37
C LEU A 198 -9.98 -11.57 -11.68
N ARG A 199 -11.29 -11.85 -11.61
CA ARG A 199 -12.09 -12.40 -12.72
C ARG A 199 -13.13 -11.40 -13.20
N VAL A 200 -13.68 -10.58 -12.31
CA VAL A 200 -14.74 -9.63 -12.61
C VAL A 200 -14.31 -8.25 -12.15
N LEU A 201 -14.22 -7.32 -13.08
CA LEU A 201 -13.98 -5.90 -12.81
C LEU A 201 -15.08 -5.07 -13.47
N ASN A 202 -15.84 -4.33 -12.66
CA ASN A 202 -16.82 -3.38 -13.16
C ASN A 202 -16.48 -1.96 -12.72
N LEU A 203 -16.15 -1.11 -13.69
CA LEU A 203 -15.85 0.32 -13.53
C LEU A 203 -16.77 1.17 -14.41
N SER A 204 -17.91 0.64 -14.86
CA SER A 204 -18.82 1.41 -15.71
C SER A 204 -19.36 2.65 -14.99
N LYS A 205 -19.70 3.70 -15.74
CA LYS A 205 -20.29 4.94 -15.19
C LYS A 205 -19.41 5.56 -14.10
N ASN A 206 -18.15 5.80 -14.46
CA ASN A 206 -17.19 6.57 -13.68
C ASN A 206 -16.68 7.75 -14.53
N HIS A 207 -15.67 8.48 -14.06
CA HIS A 207 -15.06 9.59 -14.80
C HIS A 207 -13.67 9.22 -15.33
N LEU A 208 -13.43 7.97 -15.74
CA LEU A 208 -12.12 7.55 -16.23
C LEU A 208 -11.74 8.30 -17.52
N ILE A 209 -10.57 8.96 -17.51
CA ILE A 209 -10.06 9.76 -18.64
C ILE A 209 -8.93 9.07 -19.41
N PRO A 210 -7.83 8.63 -18.77
CA PRO A 210 -6.72 8.04 -19.52
C PRO A 210 -7.10 6.66 -20.05
N THR A 211 -6.57 6.29 -21.21
CA THR A 211 -6.74 4.91 -21.71
C THR A 211 -5.99 3.94 -20.79
N PRO A 212 -6.66 2.96 -20.14
CA PRO A 212 -6.08 2.21 -19.04
C PRO A 212 -5.26 1.00 -19.53
N TYR A 213 -4.08 1.26 -20.11
CA TYR A 213 -3.22 0.20 -20.67
C TYR A 213 -2.81 -0.87 -19.64
N VAL A 214 -2.75 -0.53 -18.34
CA VAL A 214 -2.42 -1.44 -17.24
C VAL A 214 -3.40 -2.60 -17.11
N LEU A 215 -4.66 -2.47 -17.57
CA LEU A 215 -5.63 -3.56 -17.53
C LEU A 215 -5.21 -4.76 -18.39
N LYS A 216 -4.22 -4.61 -19.28
CA LYS A 216 -3.66 -5.73 -20.05
C LYS A 216 -2.96 -6.77 -19.17
N GLU A 217 -2.47 -6.38 -17.99
CA GLU A 217 -1.79 -7.25 -17.02
C GLU A 217 -2.78 -8.16 -16.26
N LEU A 218 -4.08 -7.85 -16.30
CA LEU A 218 -5.12 -8.61 -15.61
C LEU A 218 -5.56 -9.83 -16.44
N HIS A 219 -4.63 -10.76 -16.65
CA HIS A 219 -4.78 -11.89 -17.57
C HIS A 219 -5.88 -12.89 -17.20
N LYS A 220 -6.39 -12.88 -15.96
CA LYS A 220 -7.47 -13.77 -15.48
C LYS A 220 -8.87 -13.16 -15.59
N LEU A 221 -9.01 -11.94 -16.09
CA LEU A 221 -10.32 -11.30 -16.27
C LEU A 221 -11.22 -12.08 -17.23
N LYS A 222 -12.40 -12.43 -16.73
CA LYS A 222 -13.51 -13.04 -17.48
C LYS A 222 -14.63 -12.05 -17.78
N THR A 223 -14.72 -10.97 -17.00
CA THR A 223 -15.69 -9.89 -17.16
C THR A 223 -15.02 -8.57 -16.84
N LEU A 224 -15.13 -7.62 -17.77
CA LEU A 224 -14.58 -6.28 -17.68
C LEU A 224 -15.65 -5.35 -18.25
N ASN A 225 -16.16 -4.45 -17.42
CA ASN A 225 -17.09 -3.43 -17.85
C ASN A 225 -16.50 -2.04 -17.61
N LEU A 226 -16.33 -1.29 -18.70
CA LEU A 226 -15.80 0.07 -18.73
C LEU A 226 -16.78 1.06 -19.39
N THR A 227 -18.04 0.65 -19.62
CA THR A 227 -19.02 1.49 -20.33
C THR A 227 -19.26 2.81 -19.60
N ASP A 228 -19.73 3.83 -20.31
CA ASP A 228 -20.14 5.10 -19.72
C ASP A 228 -19.01 5.84 -18.95
N ASN A 229 -17.77 5.71 -19.40
CA ASN A 229 -16.62 6.51 -18.96
C ASN A 229 -16.28 7.64 -19.96
N LYS A 230 -15.20 8.40 -19.74
CA LYS A 230 -14.80 9.56 -20.59
C LYS A 230 -13.38 9.41 -21.14
N PHE A 231 -13.08 8.27 -21.77
CA PHE A 231 -11.74 7.97 -22.28
C PHE A 231 -11.30 8.94 -23.38
N GLU A 232 -10.05 9.40 -23.30
CA GLU A 232 -9.42 10.26 -24.31
C GLU A 232 -9.33 9.60 -25.70
N ASP A 233 -9.06 8.28 -25.75
CA ASP A 233 -9.04 7.54 -27.00
C ASP A 233 -10.47 7.27 -27.45
N ARG A 234 -10.96 8.11 -28.37
CA ARG A 234 -12.31 8.00 -28.95
C ARG A 234 -12.59 6.65 -29.61
N ARG A 235 -11.57 5.93 -30.10
CA ARG A 235 -11.77 4.58 -30.66
C ARG A 235 -11.97 3.57 -29.55
N PHE A 236 -11.16 3.64 -28.50
CA PHE A 236 -11.35 2.81 -27.30
C PHE A 236 -12.70 3.09 -26.63
N GLN A 237 -13.08 4.37 -26.48
CA GLN A 237 -14.38 4.79 -25.96
C GLN A 237 -15.54 4.17 -26.75
N LYS A 238 -15.48 4.16 -28.09
CA LYS A 238 -16.53 3.52 -28.92
C LYS A 238 -16.53 2.01 -28.76
N LEU A 239 -15.35 1.40 -28.66
CA LEU A 239 -15.20 -0.05 -28.50
C LEU A 239 -15.83 -0.55 -27.19
N VAL A 240 -15.56 0.12 -26.07
CA VAL A 240 -16.07 -0.31 -24.76
C VAL A 240 -17.58 -0.11 -24.61
N ASN A 241 -18.17 0.84 -25.35
CA ASN A 241 -19.61 1.11 -25.31
C ASN A 241 -20.42 0.33 -26.37
N ASP A 242 -19.77 -0.36 -27.31
CA ASP A 242 -20.47 -1.19 -28.29
C ASP A 242 -20.83 -2.54 -27.66
N LYS A 243 -22.14 -2.76 -27.49
CA LYS A 243 -22.70 -4.00 -26.91
C LYS A 243 -22.32 -5.26 -27.69
N ARG A 244 -21.89 -5.15 -28.96
CA ARG A 244 -21.44 -6.28 -29.79
C ARG A 244 -19.99 -6.67 -29.53
N THR A 245 -19.19 -5.78 -28.93
CA THR A 245 -17.75 -5.99 -28.64
C THR A 245 -17.43 -5.95 -27.15
N ALA A 246 -18.44 -5.99 -26.28
CA ALA A 246 -18.32 -5.94 -24.82
C ALA A 246 -17.62 -7.17 -24.18
N LEU A 247 -16.94 -7.99 -24.98
CA LEU A 247 -16.10 -9.07 -24.48
C LEU A 247 -14.80 -8.48 -23.90
N PRO A 248 -14.40 -8.88 -22.68
CA PRO A 248 -13.18 -8.38 -22.05
C PRO A 248 -11.93 -8.60 -22.89
N SER A 249 -11.88 -9.72 -23.61
CA SER A 249 -10.79 -10.06 -24.51
C SER A 249 -10.58 -9.02 -25.61
N VAL A 250 -11.65 -8.42 -26.14
CA VAL A 250 -11.56 -7.43 -27.21
C VAL A 250 -10.99 -6.11 -26.68
N SER A 251 -11.44 -5.67 -25.50
CA SER A 251 -10.88 -4.49 -24.84
C SER A 251 -9.42 -4.70 -24.43
N ILE A 252 -9.10 -5.85 -23.82
CA ILE A 252 -7.73 -6.21 -23.42
C ILE A 252 -6.81 -6.33 -24.64
N GLU A 253 -7.26 -6.96 -25.73
CA GLU A 253 -6.49 -7.08 -26.97
C GLU A 253 -6.25 -5.72 -27.62
N TYR A 254 -7.25 -4.83 -27.62
CA TYR A 254 -7.08 -3.45 -28.09
C TYR A 254 -6.01 -2.73 -27.28
N LEU A 255 -6.09 -2.81 -25.94
CA LEU A 255 -5.11 -2.22 -25.03
C LEU A 255 -3.71 -2.80 -25.25
N ALA A 256 -3.58 -4.11 -25.44
CA ALA A 256 -2.30 -4.76 -25.71
C ALA A 256 -1.68 -4.32 -27.05
N LYS A 257 -2.49 -4.19 -28.11
CA LYS A 257 -2.02 -3.76 -29.45
C LYS A 257 -1.65 -2.28 -29.50
N ARG A 258 -2.35 -1.44 -28.74
CA ARG A 258 -2.18 0.02 -28.72
C ARG A 258 -1.29 0.51 -27.60
N ALA A 259 -0.94 -0.35 -26.64
CA ALA A 259 0.01 -0.04 -25.60
C ALA A 259 1.28 0.56 -26.23
N PRO A 260 1.79 1.68 -25.69
CA PRO A 260 3.03 2.26 -26.17
C PRO A 260 4.13 1.20 -26.14
N LYS A 261 4.69 0.87 -27.31
CA LYS A 261 5.83 -0.06 -27.37
C LYS A 261 6.99 0.55 -26.57
N PRO A 262 7.70 -0.24 -25.75
CA PRO A 262 9.00 0.20 -25.24
C PRO A 262 9.86 0.52 -26.48
N LYS A 263 10.31 1.77 -26.61
CA LYS A 263 11.08 2.19 -27.78
C LYS A 263 12.41 1.42 -27.80
N ALA A 264 12.48 0.41 -28.66
CA ALA A 264 13.72 -0.18 -29.13
C ALA A 264 14.47 0.87 -29.98
N GLY A 265 15.79 0.90 -29.83
CA GLY A 265 16.66 1.88 -30.48
C GLY A 265 16.65 1.81 -32.01
N GLY A 266 16.92 2.98 -32.61
CA GLY A 266 17.45 3.10 -33.97
C GLY A 266 16.47 3.57 -35.05
N ALA A 267 16.51 4.86 -35.37
CA ALA A 267 16.93 5.37 -36.70
C ALA A 267 16.45 6.82 -36.89
N GLN A 268 17.43 7.72 -37.05
CA GLN A 268 17.24 9.11 -37.44
C GLN A 268 16.52 9.20 -38.80
N LYS A 269 15.52 10.08 -38.88
CA LYS A 269 15.24 10.83 -40.11
C LYS A 269 14.98 12.29 -39.79
N LYS A 270 15.89 13.13 -40.29
CA LYS A 270 15.87 14.60 -40.29
C LYS A 270 14.58 15.11 -40.96
N GLY A 271 13.95 16.12 -40.35
CA GLY A 271 12.83 16.85 -40.95
C GLY A 271 12.49 18.13 -40.18
N LYS A 272 13.17 19.22 -40.57
CA LYS A 272 12.89 20.67 -40.44
C LYS A 272 11.93 21.21 -39.35
N LYS A 273 12.51 22.15 -38.58
CA LYS A 273 11.87 23.21 -37.76
C LYS A 273 10.60 23.79 -38.39
N ALA A 274 9.55 23.88 -37.57
CA ALA A 274 8.64 25.02 -37.55
C ALA A 274 8.45 25.41 -36.08
N SER A 275 8.72 26.67 -35.80
CA SER A 275 8.60 27.36 -34.53
C SER A 275 7.13 27.60 -34.20
N GLU A 276 6.72 27.26 -32.98
CA GLU A 276 5.67 28.00 -32.30
C GLU A 276 5.85 27.82 -30.80
N SER A 277 6.04 28.96 -30.14
CA SER A 277 6.18 29.14 -28.71
C SER A 277 4.83 28.94 -28.05
N GLU A 278 4.66 27.86 -27.30
CA GLU A 278 3.66 27.80 -26.24
C GLU A 278 4.38 27.80 -24.89
N ALA A 279 4.07 28.83 -24.12
CA ALA A 279 4.69 29.18 -22.85
C ALA A 279 4.59 28.04 -21.84
N ALA A 280 5.69 27.79 -21.14
CA ALA A 280 5.71 26.93 -19.97
C ALA A 280 4.66 27.39 -18.93
N PRO A 281 3.94 26.47 -18.27
CA PRO A 281 3.09 26.84 -17.15
C PRO A 281 3.94 27.52 -16.06
N PRO A 282 3.36 28.48 -15.31
CA PRO A 282 4.11 29.27 -14.35
C PRO A 282 4.70 28.36 -13.26
N VAL A 283 5.96 28.60 -12.93
CA VAL A 283 6.69 27.97 -11.83
C VAL A 283 5.99 28.33 -10.53
N VAL A 284 5.36 27.35 -9.88
CA VAL A 284 4.83 27.47 -8.53
C VAL A 284 5.76 26.70 -7.61
N ASN A 285 6.49 27.46 -6.77
CA ASN A 285 7.46 27.05 -5.76
C ASN A 285 8.74 26.37 -6.29
N GLY A 286 9.90 27.00 -6.09
CA GLY A 286 11.23 26.56 -6.54
C GLY A 286 11.76 25.25 -5.92
N ARG A 287 10.99 24.16 -6.05
CA ARG A 287 11.32 22.78 -5.72
C ARG A 287 11.36 21.98 -7.01
N GLU A 288 12.56 21.68 -7.48
CA GLU A 288 12.78 21.00 -8.75
C GLU A 288 13.55 19.71 -8.53
N LEU A 289 13.09 18.64 -9.18
CA LEU A 289 13.77 17.35 -9.19
C LEU A 289 14.27 17.06 -10.60
N VAL A 290 15.59 16.93 -10.75
CA VAL A 290 16.21 16.57 -12.03
C VAL A 290 16.63 15.11 -11.98
N VAL A 291 16.00 14.26 -12.77
CA VAL A 291 16.32 12.84 -12.86
C VAL A 291 17.27 12.62 -14.03
N LYS A 292 18.47 12.11 -13.76
CA LYS A 292 19.50 11.82 -14.77
C LYS A 292 19.62 10.32 -14.98
N ILE A 293 19.28 9.88 -16.19
CA ILE A 293 19.41 8.48 -16.62
C ILE A 293 20.59 8.37 -17.57
N GLY A 294 21.55 7.49 -17.28
CA GLY A 294 22.77 7.37 -18.08
C GLY A 294 23.81 6.40 -17.54
N VAL A 295 25.09 6.79 -17.65
CA VAL A 295 26.24 6.03 -17.13
C VAL A 295 26.12 5.94 -15.62
N SER A 296 25.91 4.72 -15.13
CA SER A 296 25.79 4.41 -13.72
C SER A 296 27.12 3.88 -13.20
N PRO A 297 27.52 4.25 -11.97
CA PRO A 297 28.57 3.51 -11.29
C PRO A 297 28.14 2.06 -11.03
N SER A 298 29.11 1.16 -10.90
CA SER A 298 28.87 -0.28 -10.85
C SER A 298 28.55 -0.74 -9.44
N VAL A 299 27.36 -1.31 -9.24
CA VAL A 299 26.95 -1.98 -8.00
C VAL A 299 26.56 -3.41 -8.34
N LYS A 300 27.11 -4.38 -7.60
CA LYS A 300 26.81 -5.81 -7.79
C LYS A 300 26.10 -6.38 -6.58
N ARG A 301 25.06 -7.15 -6.82
CA ARG A 301 24.40 -8.01 -5.83
C ARG A 301 25.02 -9.40 -5.93
N ILE A 302 25.65 -9.85 -4.85
CA ILE A 302 26.24 -11.18 -4.72
C ILE A 302 25.18 -12.13 -4.16
N ASP A 303 25.14 -13.38 -4.63
CA ASP A 303 24.03 -14.29 -4.33
C ASP A 303 23.90 -14.66 -2.83
N THR A 304 24.97 -14.49 -2.04
CA THR A 304 24.93 -14.77 -0.60
C THR A 304 23.89 -13.95 0.18
N VAL A 305 23.39 -12.83 -0.38
CA VAL A 305 22.31 -12.04 0.23
C VAL A 305 20.91 -12.61 0.01
N ALA A 306 20.75 -13.61 -0.87
CA ALA A 306 19.43 -14.09 -1.31
C ALA A 306 18.55 -14.59 -0.16
N ASP A 307 19.13 -15.34 0.77
CA ASP A 307 18.38 -15.99 1.86
C ASP A 307 18.24 -15.11 3.12
N VAL A 308 18.91 -13.96 3.16
CA VAL A 308 18.92 -13.08 4.34
C VAL A 308 18.23 -11.75 4.06
N ARG A 309 18.59 -11.07 2.96
CA ARG A 309 18.05 -9.76 2.59
C ARG A 309 18.20 -9.55 1.09
N PRO A 310 17.32 -10.15 0.26
CA PRO A 310 17.57 -10.30 -1.18
C PRO A 310 17.51 -9.01 -1.99
N HIS A 311 16.88 -7.94 -1.50
CA HIS A 311 16.58 -6.77 -2.33
C HIS A 311 17.43 -5.57 -1.95
N ILE A 312 17.97 -4.88 -2.96
CA ILE A 312 18.67 -3.61 -2.86
C ILE A 312 18.29 -2.71 -4.04
N VAL A 313 18.07 -1.43 -3.77
CA VAL A 313 17.86 -0.37 -4.78
C VAL A 313 18.75 0.81 -4.39
N CYS A 314 19.38 1.46 -5.37
CA CYS A 314 20.33 2.54 -5.12
C CYS A 314 20.05 3.76 -6.02
N CYS A 315 20.46 4.93 -5.58
CA CYS A 315 20.63 6.12 -6.43
C CYS A 315 21.75 7.02 -5.90
N ILE A 316 22.09 8.05 -6.67
CA ILE A 316 22.94 9.15 -6.21
C ILE A 316 22.12 10.42 -6.16
N LEU A 317 22.16 11.12 -5.03
CA LEU A 317 21.63 12.47 -4.87
C LEU A 317 22.78 13.45 -5.06
N ARG A 318 22.61 14.39 -5.99
CA ARG A 318 23.53 15.50 -6.26
C ARG A 318 22.87 16.85 -6.01
N ASN A 319 23.71 17.86 -5.85
CA ASN A 319 23.31 19.23 -5.52
C ASN A 319 22.54 19.29 -4.19
N LEU A 320 22.85 18.38 -3.26
CA LEU A 320 22.19 18.33 -1.97
C LEU A 320 22.93 19.22 -0.98
N ASN A 321 22.34 20.37 -0.66
CA ASN A 321 22.88 21.29 0.34
C ASN A 321 22.56 20.79 1.76
N LEU A 322 23.56 20.19 2.40
CA LEU A 322 23.50 19.68 3.78
C LEU A 322 24.13 20.65 4.79
N SER A 323 24.42 21.91 4.42
CA SER A 323 24.96 22.90 5.34
C SER A 323 23.90 23.40 6.33
N GLY A 324 24.37 24.05 7.42
CA GLY A 324 23.49 24.55 8.48
C GLY A 324 22.59 23.47 9.08
N ASP A 325 21.29 23.74 9.16
CA ASP A 325 20.29 22.82 9.71
C ASP A 325 19.84 21.73 8.72
N ASN A 326 20.25 21.80 7.45
CA ASN A 326 19.72 20.91 6.42
C ASN A 326 20.18 19.45 6.61
N LEU A 327 21.40 19.20 7.09
CA LEU A 327 21.82 17.84 7.47
C LEU A 327 20.89 17.26 8.54
N LYS A 328 20.52 18.05 9.54
CA LYS A 328 19.62 17.60 10.61
C LYS A 328 18.22 17.30 10.07
N LYS A 329 17.72 18.13 9.14
CA LYS A 329 16.44 17.91 8.45
C LYS A 329 16.46 16.63 7.61
N PHE A 330 17.50 16.44 6.81
CA PHE A 330 17.69 15.23 6.00
C PHE A 330 17.67 13.96 6.87
N LEU A 331 18.45 13.95 7.95
CA LEU A 331 18.49 12.83 8.89
C LEU A 331 17.16 12.64 9.62
N ALA A 332 16.42 13.72 9.88
CA ALA A 332 15.08 13.63 10.48
C ALA A 332 14.07 12.98 9.52
N VAL A 333 14.11 13.31 8.22
CA VAL A 333 13.32 12.65 7.17
C VAL A 333 13.65 11.16 7.13
N GLN A 334 14.94 10.80 7.05
CA GLN A 334 15.38 9.40 7.02
C GLN A 334 14.89 8.62 8.25
N ASN A 335 15.00 9.19 9.45
CA ASN A 335 14.53 8.55 10.69
C ASN A 335 12.99 8.39 10.70
N LYS A 336 12.24 9.39 10.25
CA LYS A 336 10.77 9.31 10.14
C LYS A 336 10.33 8.18 9.21
N ILE A 337 11.01 8.02 8.07
CA ILE A 337 10.72 6.94 7.12
C ILE A 337 11.12 5.58 7.71
N HIS A 338 12.23 5.51 8.44
CA HIS A 338 12.62 4.30 9.17
C HIS A 338 11.56 3.83 10.16
N ASP A 339 10.95 4.75 10.90
CA ASP A 339 9.94 4.43 11.91
C ASP A 339 8.59 4.01 11.31
N THR A 340 8.26 4.57 10.13
CA THR A 340 6.98 4.38 9.45
C THR A 340 7.06 3.33 8.34
N LEU A 341 7.45 3.74 7.14
CA LEU A 341 7.44 2.92 5.93
C LEU A 341 8.39 1.71 6.04
N CYS A 342 9.51 1.85 6.74
CA CYS A 342 10.45 0.74 6.94
C CYS A 342 10.12 -0.16 8.15
N ALA A 343 9.00 0.09 8.84
CA ALA A 343 8.55 -0.64 10.01
C ALA A 343 9.60 -0.77 11.13
N ASN A 344 10.23 0.34 11.54
CA ASN A 344 11.36 0.35 12.50
C ASN A 344 12.54 -0.51 12.01
N ARG A 345 12.84 -0.40 10.72
CA ARG A 345 13.91 -1.10 9.99
C ARG A 345 13.77 -2.62 9.88
N THR A 346 12.64 -3.21 10.26
CA THR A 346 12.43 -4.66 10.11
C THR A 346 12.13 -5.03 8.67
N LEU A 347 11.45 -4.14 7.92
CA LEU A 347 11.03 -4.41 6.55
C LEU A 347 12.08 -3.99 5.52
N SER A 348 12.53 -2.75 5.62
CA SER A 348 13.54 -2.13 4.78
C SER A 348 14.48 -1.26 5.61
N SER A 349 15.59 -0.81 5.03
CA SER A 349 16.53 0.08 5.72
C SER A 349 17.29 0.93 4.72
N ILE A 350 17.42 2.21 5.02
CA ILE A 350 18.08 3.23 4.20
C ILE A 350 19.52 3.42 4.72
N GLY A 351 20.49 3.21 3.85
CA GLY A 351 21.88 3.63 3.99
C GLY A 351 22.13 4.90 3.17
N THR A 352 22.93 5.82 3.73
CA THR A 352 23.27 7.10 3.10
C THR A 352 24.74 7.37 3.35
N HIS A 353 25.51 7.58 2.27
CA HIS A 353 26.97 7.57 2.29
C HIS A 353 27.51 8.78 1.52
N ASP A 354 28.54 9.39 2.10
CA ASP A 354 29.31 10.44 1.44
C ASP A 354 30.18 9.83 0.33
N MET A 355 29.91 10.21 -0.92
CA MET A 355 30.58 9.63 -2.09
C MET A 355 32.08 9.91 -2.17
N GLU A 356 32.58 10.92 -1.46
CA GLU A 356 34.01 11.22 -1.45
C GLU A 356 34.82 10.23 -0.60
N LYS A 357 34.14 9.40 0.20
CA LYS A 357 34.75 8.56 1.24
C LYS A 357 34.82 7.07 0.91
N PHE A 358 34.46 6.65 -0.30
CA PHE A 358 34.52 5.25 -0.75
C PHE A 358 34.75 5.15 -2.27
N LYS A 359 35.00 3.94 -2.78
CA LYS A 359 35.30 3.69 -4.20
C LYS A 359 34.37 2.65 -4.84
N PHE A 360 33.93 2.90 -6.07
CA PHE A 360 33.26 1.89 -6.91
C PHE A 360 34.28 0.94 -7.57
N PRO A 361 33.87 -0.30 -7.96
CA PRO A 361 32.54 -0.89 -7.84
C PRO A 361 32.16 -1.25 -6.39
N LEU A 362 30.86 -1.25 -6.11
CA LEU A 362 30.31 -1.71 -4.82
C LEU A 362 29.78 -3.13 -4.92
N ASN A 363 29.92 -3.91 -3.85
CA ASN A 363 29.34 -5.22 -3.70
C ASN A 363 28.34 -5.23 -2.53
N TYR A 364 27.09 -5.56 -2.81
CA TYR A 364 26.11 -5.95 -1.81
C TYR A 364 26.20 -7.46 -1.59
N ILE A 365 26.71 -7.86 -0.43
CA ILE A 365 27.12 -9.23 -0.11
C ILE A 365 26.74 -9.56 1.34
N ALA A 366 26.49 -10.83 1.64
CA ALA A 366 26.38 -11.31 3.02
C ALA A 366 27.64 -12.09 3.43
N ILE A 367 28.19 -11.77 4.61
CA ILE A 367 29.44 -12.34 5.14
C ILE A 367 29.22 -12.90 6.54
N GLU A 368 30.00 -13.91 6.92
CA GLU A 368 30.05 -14.45 8.28
C GLU A 368 30.26 -13.32 9.32
N PRO A 369 29.42 -13.21 10.37
CA PRO A 369 29.47 -12.10 11.33
C PRO A 369 30.83 -11.90 12.03
N ALA A 370 31.64 -12.95 12.18
CA ALA A 370 32.96 -12.86 12.78
C ALA A 370 34.00 -12.20 11.87
N ASP A 371 33.86 -12.38 10.56
CA ASP A 371 34.83 -11.90 9.55
C ASP A 371 34.47 -10.49 9.04
N LEU A 372 33.21 -10.09 9.15
CA LEU A 372 32.73 -8.77 8.76
C LEU A 372 33.16 -7.70 9.79
N LYS A 373 34.16 -6.89 9.45
CA LYS A 373 34.65 -5.78 10.29
C LYS A 373 34.15 -4.44 9.79
N ILE A 374 33.45 -3.70 10.65
CA ILE A 374 32.90 -2.37 10.35
C ILE A 374 33.38 -1.35 11.40
N HIS A 375 33.48 -0.08 11.02
CA HIS A 375 33.60 1.04 11.97
C HIS A 375 32.20 1.63 12.20
N PRO A 376 31.44 1.22 13.22
CA PRO A 376 30.04 1.58 13.34
C PRO A 376 29.86 3.08 13.60
N LEU A 377 28.82 3.68 13.02
CA LEU A 377 28.46 5.08 13.25
C LEU A 377 28.36 5.40 14.76
N GLY A 378 29.00 6.48 15.19
CA GLY A 378 29.03 6.94 16.58
C GLY A 378 29.97 6.16 17.50
N ARG A 379 30.76 5.22 16.99
CA ARG A 379 31.69 4.41 17.80
C ARG A 379 33.15 4.77 17.54
N LYS A 380 33.99 4.57 18.56
CA LYS A 380 35.41 4.98 18.55
C LYS A 380 36.33 4.05 17.75
N SER A 381 35.95 2.79 17.56
CA SER A 381 36.82 1.77 16.96
C SER A 381 36.07 0.82 16.05
N ARG A 382 36.81 0.19 15.14
CA ARG A 382 36.35 -0.94 14.33
C ARG A 382 36.09 -2.15 15.22
N VAL A 383 35.04 -2.90 14.89
CA VAL A 383 34.61 -4.13 15.58
C VAL A 383 34.09 -5.13 14.56
N SER A 384 34.01 -6.41 14.93
CA SER A 384 33.28 -7.39 14.11
C SER A 384 31.77 -7.19 14.23
N ALA A 385 31.03 -7.63 13.21
CA ALA A 385 29.58 -7.55 13.20
C ALA A 385 28.95 -8.38 14.34
N LYS A 386 29.54 -9.55 14.63
CA LYS A 386 29.17 -10.39 15.75
C LYS A 386 29.26 -9.63 17.08
N GLU A 387 30.43 -9.06 17.36
CA GLU A 387 30.67 -8.30 18.60
C GLU A 387 29.73 -7.09 18.70
N LEU A 388 29.47 -6.41 17.58
CA LEU A 388 28.54 -5.29 17.54
C LEU A 388 27.11 -5.71 17.91
N ILE A 389 26.61 -6.79 17.32
CA ILE A 389 25.23 -7.26 17.55
C ILE A 389 25.07 -7.84 18.95
N ASP A 390 26.05 -8.55 19.48
CA ASP A 390 26.02 -9.06 20.85
C ASP A 390 25.94 -7.91 21.86
N ARG A 391 26.73 -6.85 21.65
CA ARG A 391 26.68 -5.64 22.48
C ARG A 391 25.34 -4.92 22.38
N LEU A 392 24.85 -4.63 21.16
CA LEU A 392 23.57 -3.95 20.95
C LEU A 392 22.39 -4.75 21.53
N THR A 393 22.46 -6.07 21.41
CA THR A 393 21.50 -6.99 22.03
C THR A 393 21.49 -6.84 23.55
N THR A 394 22.67 -6.88 24.16
CA THR A 394 22.83 -6.77 25.62
C THR A 394 22.32 -5.41 26.11
N GLU A 395 22.65 -4.33 25.40
CA GLU A 395 22.14 -2.97 25.66
C GLU A 395 20.60 -2.94 25.59
N ALA A 396 20.01 -3.48 24.53
CA ALA A 396 18.56 -3.54 24.35
C ALA A 396 17.86 -4.37 25.44
N GLU A 397 18.47 -5.47 25.90
CA GLU A 397 17.95 -6.28 27.00
C GLU A 397 18.02 -5.56 28.34
N ASN A 398 19.12 -4.84 28.60
CA ASN A 398 19.27 -4.03 29.80
C ASN A 398 18.23 -2.91 29.85
N ILE A 399 18.00 -2.21 28.73
CA ILE A 399 16.93 -1.21 28.60
C ILE A 399 15.56 -1.85 28.83
N ARG A 400 15.28 -3.01 28.23
CA ARG A 400 14.02 -3.73 28.43
C ARG A 400 13.79 -4.07 29.90
N LYS A 401 14.83 -4.58 30.59
CA LYS A 401 14.79 -4.93 32.02
C LYS A 401 14.58 -3.69 32.89
N GLN A 402 15.31 -2.60 32.63
CA GLN A 402 15.16 -1.34 33.36
C GLN A 402 13.76 -0.73 33.19
N GLN A 403 13.18 -0.79 31.99
CA GLN A 403 11.84 -0.29 31.70
C GLN A 403 10.71 -1.28 32.08
N LYS A 404 11.04 -2.44 32.68
CA LYS A 404 10.09 -3.50 33.06
C LYS A 404 9.14 -3.91 31.92
N ARG A 405 9.62 -3.91 30.67
CA ARG A 405 8.82 -4.31 29.49
C ARG A 405 8.99 -5.80 29.20
N ASN A 406 7.92 -6.46 28.78
CA ASN A 406 7.98 -7.88 28.37
C ASN A 406 8.64 -8.05 26.99
N THR A 407 8.51 -7.06 26.10
CA THR A 407 9.07 -7.07 24.74
C THR A 407 10.11 -5.97 24.56
N TYR A 408 11.03 -6.13 23.59
CA TYR A 408 11.93 -5.04 23.20
C TYR A 408 11.14 -3.81 22.74
N SER A 409 11.74 -2.63 22.88
CA SER A 409 11.21 -1.40 22.28
C SER A 409 11.07 -1.59 20.76
N SER A 410 10.07 -0.96 20.14
CA SER A 410 9.84 -1.01 18.67
C SER A 410 11.11 -0.74 17.87
N VAL A 411 11.95 0.18 18.36
CA VAL A 411 13.21 0.61 17.75
C VAL A 411 14.27 -0.50 17.69
N HIS A 412 14.23 -1.50 18.58
CA HIS A 412 15.22 -2.58 18.62
C HIS A 412 14.73 -3.87 17.95
N LYS A 413 13.54 -3.87 17.33
CA LYS A 413 12.96 -5.08 16.70
C LYS A 413 13.84 -5.64 15.58
N TYR A 414 14.56 -4.79 14.85
CA TYR A 414 15.47 -5.23 13.79
C TYR A 414 16.61 -6.13 14.30
N LEU A 415 16.99 -6.06 15.58
CA LEU A 415 18.03 -6.93 16.15
C LEU A 415 17.58 -8.40 16.18
N ASN A 416 16.28 -8.65 16.38
CA ASN A 416 15.75 -10.02 16.33
C ASN A 416 15.78 -10.59 14.91
N LEU A 417 15.61 -9.73 13.90
CA LEU A 417 15.72 -10.13 12.50
C LEU A 417 17.16 -10.57 12.20
N VAL A 418 18.14 -9.72 12.53
CA VAL A 418 19.55 -9.96 12.20
C VAL A 418 20.13 -11.17 12.92
N LYS A 419 19.76 -11.38 14.19
CA LYS A 419 20.20 -12.55 14.96
C LYS A 419 19.85 -13.90 14.31
N ASN A 420 18.78 -13.95 13.53
CA ASN A 420 18.34 -15.18 12.89
C ASN A 420 19.02 -15.42 11.54
N TYR A 421 19.84 -14.48 11.05
CA TYR A 421 20.57 -14.65 9.81
C TYR A 421 21.86 -15.43 10.02
N ALA A 422 22.12 -16.39 9.13
CA ALA A 422 23.40 -17.11 9.09
C ALA A 422 24.54 -16.18 8.62
N LEU A 423 24.28 -15.31 7.64
CA LEU A 423 25.22 -14.34 7.09
C LEU A 423 24.67 -12.92 7.23
N TYR A 424 25.53 -11.94 7.43
CA TYR A 424 25.08 -10.56 7.63
C TYR A 424 25.26 -9.71 6.36
N PRO A 425 24.19 -9.08 5.85
CA PRO A 425 24.24 -8.31 4.62
C PRO A 425 24.96 -6.97 4.83
N CYS A 426 25.88 -6.66 3.95
CA CYS A 426 26.64 -5.42 3.94
C CYS A 426 26.91 -4.91 2.53
N VAL A 427 27.22 -3.62 2.44
CA VAL A 427 27.75 -2.99 1.23
C VAL A 427 29.24 -2.76 1.43
N ILE A 428 30.05 -3.24 0.49
CA ILE A 428 31.51 -3.14 0.51
C ILE A 428 31.98 -2.43 -0.75
N ASP A 429 32.97 -1.55 -0.59
CA ASP A 429 33.57 -0.80 -1.69
C ASP A 429 34.71 -1.57 -2.38
N ALA A 430 35.30 -0.98 -3.42
CA ALA A 430 36.37 -1.61 -4.20
C ALA A 430 37.66 -1.87 -3.41
N GLU A 431 37.88 -1.17 -2.29
CA GLU A 431 39.07 -1.30 -1.44
C GLU A 431 38.80 -2.16 -0.20
N GLY A 432 37.61 -2.76 -0.10
CA GLY A 432 37.22 -3.61 1.02
C GLY A 432 36.68 -2.84 2.24
N LEU A 433 36.36 -1.56 2.09
CA LEU A 433 35.68 -0.78 3.13
C LEU A 433 34.24 -1.25 3.25
N VAL A 434 33.87 -1.75 4.43
CA VAL A 434 32.46 -2.02 4.76
C VAL A 434 31.74 -0.70 5.03
N MET A 435 30.84 -0.32 4.12
CA MET A 435 30.10 0.95 4.15
C MET A 435 28.87 0.88 5.06
N SER A 436 28.13 -0.22 5.03
CA SER A 436 26.93 -0.41 5.85
C SER A 436 26.74 -1.87 6.23
N LEU A 437 26.07 -2.09 7.36
CA LEU A 437 25.62 -3.38 7.88
C LEU A 437 24.10 -3.29 8.01
N ALA A 438 23.36 -3.71 6.98
CA ALA A 438 21.90 -3.55 6.96
C ALA A 438 21.20 -4.62 7.83
N PRO A 439 20.09 -4.30 8.51
CA PRO A 439 19.48 -2.99 8.79
C PRO A 439 20.07 -2.23 10.01
N VAL A 440 21.24 -2.63 10.49
CA VAL A 440 21.80 -2.24 11.80
C VAL A 440 22.35 -0.81 11.79
N THR A 441 23.39 -0.54 11.00
CA THR A 441 24.12 0.73 11.04
C THR A 441 24.99 0.97 9.80
N ASN A 442 25.31 2.24 9.56
CA ASN A 442 26.29 2.65 8.56
C ASN A 442 27.69 2.76 9.19
N SER A 443 28.70 2.89 8.35
CA SER A 443 30.09 3.11 8.75
C SER A 443 30.34 4.58 9.08
N GLU A 444 31.07 4.85 10.17
CA GLU A 444 31.57 6.18 10.51
C GLU A 444 32.48 6.73 9.39
N THR A 445 33.16 5.85 8.65
CA THR A 445 34.06 6.24 7.56
C THR A 445 33.33 6.89 6.40
N THR A 446 32.08 6.51 6.13
CA THR A 446 31.27 7.05 5.02
C THR A 446 30.21 8.05 5.48
N LYS A 447 30.31 8.52 6.73
CA LYS A 447 29.32 9.40 7.36
C LYS A 447 29.15 10.72 6.59
N LEU A 448 27.91 11.20 6.48
CA LEU A 448 27.62 12.52 5.95
C LEU A 448 28.10 13.64 6.88
N SER A 449 28.74 14.64 6.31
CA SER A 449 29.16 15.87 7.00
C SER A 449 28.42 17.08 6.44
N PRO A 450 28.23 18.16 7.21
CA PRO A 450 27.68 19.40 6.68
C PRO A 450 28.52 19.91 5.51
N ASN A 451 27.92 20.04 4.33
CA ASN A 451 28.55 20.52 3.10
C ASN A 451 27.47 21.15 2.21
N GLU A 452 27.80 22.23 1.50
CA GLU A 452 26.89 22.95 0.60
C GLU A 452 26.62 22.18 -0.71
N ASP A 453 27.55 21.32 -1.13
CA ASP A 453 27.41 20.49 -2.34
C ASP A 453 27.82 19.05 -2.06
N CYS A 454 26.92 18.30 -1.40
CA CYS A 454 27.18 16.92 -1.04
C CYS A 454 26.65 15.96 -2.12
N ASN A 455 27.51 15.03 -2.55
CA ASN A 455 27.12 13.90 -3.37
C ASN A 455 26.84 12.71 -2.45
N VAL A 456 25.58 12.29 -2.38
CA VAL A 456 25.13 11.24 -1.46
C VAL A 456 24.77 10.00 -2.24
N PHE A 457 25.46 8.90 -1.97
CA PHE A 457 25.00 7.58 -2.39
C PHE A 457 23.97 7.08 -1.41
N VAL A 458 22.83 6.64 -1.92
CA VAL A 458 21.74 6.10 -1.11
C VAL A 458 21.48 4.68 -1.55
N GLU A 459 21.44 3.75 -0.58
CA GLU A 459 20.92 2.41 -0.77
C GLU A 459 19.70 2.15 0.11
N VAL A 460 18.74 1.42 -0.44
CA VAL A 460 17.61 0.88 0.33
C VAL A 460 17.63 -0.64 0.16
N THR A 461 17.76 -1.34 1.28
CA THR A 461 17.73 -2.81 1.30
C THR A 461 16.46 -3.31 1.98
N SER A 462 15.91 -4.43 1.51
CA SER A 462 14.69 -5.03 2.09
C SER A 462 14.77 -6.56 2.10
N GLY A 463 14.11 -7.14 3.11
CA GLY A 463 13.88 -8.58 3.18
C GLY A 463 12.66 -9.06 2.40
N GLU A 464 11.82 -8.15 1.88
CA GLU A 464 10.51 -8.49 1.31
C GLU A 464 10.44 -8.27 -0.20
N SER A 465 10.64 -7.03 -0.68
CA SER A 465 10.56 -6.76 -2.12
C SER A 465 11.42 -5.57 -2.59
N ALA A 466 11.85 -5.62 -3.86
CA ALA A 466 12.54 -4.51 -4.50
C ALA A 466 11.60 -3.31 -4.77
N GLN A 467 10.31 -3.57 -4.97
CA GLN A 467 9.30 -2.52 -5.14
C GLN A 467 9.15 -1.70 -3.86
N HIS A 468 9.15 -2.34 -2.70
CA HIS A 468 9.12 -1.63 -1.43
C HIS A 468 10.38 -0.76 -1.24
N CYS A 469 11.57 -1.23 -1.66
CA CYS A 469 12.76 -0.39 -1.69
C CYS A 469 12.60 0.87 -2.55
N ARG A 470 11.96 0.75 -3.73
CA ARG A 470 11.68 1.89 -4.62
C ARG A 470 10.73 2.90 -3.98
N GLN A 471 9.65 2.44 -3.35
CA GLN A 471 8.71 3.30 -2.63
C GLN A 471 9.39 4.08 -1.49
N VAL A 472 10.25 3.42 -0.72
CA VAL A 472 11.05 4.05 0.33
C VAL A 472 12.00 5.10 -0.25
N MET A 473 12.62 4.80 -1.39
CA MET A 473 13.54 5.72 -2.06
C MET A 473 12.80 6.94 -2.64
N ASP A 474 11.65 6.76 -3.29
CA ASP A 474 10.80 7.83 -3.78
C ASP A 474 10.40 8.76 -2.63
N ARG A 475 9.90 8.17 -1.52
CA ARG A 475 9.47 8.94 -0.35
C ARG A 475 10.62 9.71 0.28
N LEU A 476 11.81 9.11 0.40
CA LEU A 476 13.00 9.78 0.91
C LEU A 476 13.35 11.00 0.07
N ILE A 477 13.35 10.86 -1.26
CA ILE A 477 13.70 11.94 -2.18
C ILE A 477 12.68 13.08 -2.09
N PHE A 478 11.39 12.77 -2.17
CA PHE A 478 10.33 13.77 -2.10
C PHE A 478 10.33 14.51 -0.76
N ASP A 479 10.38 13.79 0.37
CA ASP A 479 10.39 14.42 1.71
C ASP A 479 11.67 15.24 1.93
N THR A 480 12.79 14.86 1.30
CA THR A 480 14.02 15.65 1.32
C THR A 480 13.85 16.97 0.57
N ILE A 481 13.26 16.96 -0.63
CA ILE A 481 12.98 18.18 -1.40
C ILE A 481 11.99 19.07 -0.66
N GLU A 482 10.93 18.49 -0.08
CA GLU A 482 9.95 19.23 0.72
C GLU A 482 10.60 19.89 1.94
N SER A 483 11.51 19.19 2.61
CA SER A 483 12.12 19.66 3.86
C SER A 483 13.30 20.62 3.66
N ILE A 484 14.10 20.45 2.61
CA ILE A 484 15.34 21.22 2.37
C ILE A 484 15.13 22.28 1.29
N GLY A 485 14.23 22.04 0.33
CA GLY A 485 13.99 22.90 -0.82
C GLY A 485 15.10 22.86 -1.86
N GLY A 486 14.97 23.68 -2.90
CA GLY A 486 15.95 23.82 -3.97
C GLY A 486 15.82 22.78 -5.09
N THR A 487 16.90 22.64 -5.87
CA THR A 487 16.97 21.72 -7.00
C THR A 487 17.87 20.54 -6.66
N ILE A 488 17.28 19.34 -6.57
CA ILE A 488 18.03 18.10 -6.31
C ILE A 488 18.11 17.30 -7.60
N SER A 489 19.29 16.76 -7.89
CA SER A 489 19.47 15.84 -9.02
C SER A 489 19.57 14.41 -8.51
N VAL A 490 18.83 13.48 -9.12
CA VAL A 490 18.88 12.04 -8.81
C VAL A 490 19.47 11.30 -10.01
N GLU A 491 20.63 10.69 -9.83
CA GLU A 491 21.29 9.90 -10.87
C GLU A 491 20.96 8.42 -10.72
N GLN A 492 20.71 7.77 -11.86
CA GLN A 492 20.42 6.34 -11.91
C GLN A 492 21.62 5.50 -11.46
N VAL A 493 21.36 4.58 -10.53
CA VAL A 493 22.27 3.48 -10.19
C VAL A 493 21.68 2.15 -10.67
N LYS A 494 22.49 1.39 -11.39
CA LYS A 494 22.20 0.03 -11.85
C LYS A 494 22.88 -0.96 -10.92
N VAL A 495 22.09 -1.88 -10.39
CA VAL A 495 22.57 -3.04 -9.65
C VAL A 495 22.52 -4.24 -10.60
N THR A 496 23.61 -4.98 -10.70
CA THR A 496 23.69 -6.22 -11.50
C THR A 496 23.90 -7.43 -10.63
N PHE A 497 23.54 -8.60 -11.13
CA PHE A 497 24.03 -9.86 -10.61
C PHE A 497 25.53 -10.05 -10.94
N GLU A 498 26.13 -11.11 -10.40
CA GLU A 498 27.56 -11.43 -10.62
C GLU A 498 27.89 -11.71 -12.09
N ASP A 499 26.95 -12.30 -12.82
CA ASP A 499 27.04 -12.57 -14.26
C ASP A 499 26.85 -11.32 -15.14
N GLY A 500 26.58 -10.15 -14.52
CA GLY A 500 26.34 -8.88 -15.20
C GLY A 500 24.91 -8.66 -15.68
N GLN A 501 23.98 -9.60 -15.45
CA GLN A 501 22.57 -9.39 -15.71
C GLN A 501 22.03 -8.26 -14.82
N LEU A 502 21.21 -7.38 -15.40
CA LEU A 502 20.58 -6.31 -14.63
C LEU A 502 19.64 -6.90 -13.57
N PHE A 503 19.88 -6.55 -12.31
CA PHE A 503 18.99 -6.88 -11.20
C PHE A 503 17.95 -5.77 -11.01
N THR A 504 18.41 -4.53 -10.87
CA THR A 504 17.52 -3.35 -10.76
C THR A 504 18.22 -2.10 -11.26
N ALA A 505 17.45 -1.11 -11.70
CA ALA A 505 17.93 0.23 -12.02
C ALA A 505 16.99 1.25 -11.41
N TYR A 506 17.52 2.24 -10.70
CA TYR A 506 16.71 3.28 -10.07
C TYR A 506 17.44 4.63 -10.06
N PRO A 507 16.75 5.76 -10.34
CA PRO A 507 15.39 5.80 -10.87
C PRO A 507 15.35 5.31 -12.32
N ASP A 508 14.25 4.69 -12.70
CA ASP A 508 13.86 4.37 -14.06
C ASP A 508 12.72 5.31 -14.52
N LYS A 509 12.06 4.96 -15.63
CA LYS A 509 10.99 5.78 -16.22
C LYS A 509 9.70 5.82 -15.37
N ASN A 510 9.49 4.86 -14.49
CA ASN A 510 8.29 4.69 -13.66
C ASN A 510 8.50 5.20 -12.23
N ASP A 511 9.75 5.39 -11.79
CA ASP A 511 10.05 5.96 -10.47
C ASP A 511 9.92 7.50 -10.46
N LEU A 512 9.79 8.08 -9.27
CA LEU A 512 9.68 9.53 -9.05
C LEU A 512 8.54 10.17 -9.88
N GLN A 513 7.36 9.54 -9.86
CA GLN A 513 6.15 10.03 -10.51
C GLN A 513 5.21 10.71 -9.49
N GLY A 514 4.60 11.83 -9.88
CA GLY A 514 3.34 12.28 -9.25
C GLY A 514 3.43 12.93 -7.86
N GLN A 515 4.21 14.01 -7.71
CA GLN A 515 3.96 14.97 -6.62
C GLN A 515 3.47 16.32 -7.18
N PRO A 516 2.31 16.85 -6.74
CA PRO A 516 1.75 18.12 -7.24
C PRO A 516 2.67 19.34 -7.03
N GLU A 517 3.53 19.28 -6.01
CA GLU A 517 4.37 20.40 -5.56
C GLU A 517 5.84 20.32 -5.98
N VAL A 518 6.24 19.29 -6.73
CA VAL A 518 7.63 19.09 -7.18
C VAL A 518 7.67 18.92 -8.69
N VAL A 519 8.38 19.82 -9.37
CA VAL A 519 8.55 19.73 -10.82
C VAL A 519 9.63 18.72 -11.13
N VAL A 520 9.25 17.58 -11.73
CA VAL A 520 10.19 16.52 -12.14
C VAL A 520 10.62 16.71 -13.59
N ARG A 521 11.91 17.00 -13.82
CA ARG A 521 12.53 17.04 -15.15
C ARG A 521 13.40 15.81 -15.35
N ARG A 522 13.31 15.15 -16.50
CA ARG A 522 14.12 13.96 -16.83
C ARG A 522 15.14 14.31 -17.92
N GLU A 523 16.42 14.14 -17.61
CA GLU A 523 17.53 14.34 -18.52
C GLU A 523 18.17 12.99 -18.87
N VAL A 524 18.45 12.79 -20.16
CA VAL A 524 19.23 11.64 -20.61
C VAL A 524 20.68 12.11 -20.74
N SER A 525 21.55 11.60 -19.88
CA SER A 525 22.98 11.86 -19.98
C SER A 525 23.50 11.10 -21.20
N ASN A 526 23.88 11.84 -22.26
CA ASN A 526 24.62 11.23 -23.36
C ASN A 526 25.99 10.78 -22.84
N PRO A 527 26.46 9.58 -23.25
CA PRO A 527 27.74 9.03 -22.80
C PRO A 527 28.94 9.89 -23.21
#